data_AF-A0A2Z2NC52-F1
#
_entry.id   AF-A0A2Z2NC52-F1
#
_cell.length_a   1.000
_cell.length_b   1.000
_cell.length_c   1.000
_cell.angle_alpha   90.00
_cell.angle_beta   90.00
_cell.angle_gamma   90.00
#
_symmetry.space_group_name_H-M   'P 1'
#
loop_
_entity.id
_entity.type
_entity.pdbx_description
1 polymer ?
#
loop_
_entity_poly.entity_id
_entity_poly.type
_entity_poly.pdbx_seq_one_letter_code
_entity_poly.pdbx_strand_id
1 'polypeptide(L)'
;MRSIAVTFLLIGLLVAGMGYGTWAVYHDEETSTGNYVQAGTLDLVLTDNTSSADGQWNIWGGYPGQPGLTQGDGEIRIYNVGTIPAGNVRIWFTFECHEDDNGNPNDGYNPGPESDTNLTGVGSWLKEIKVTEMRYSENNGRPNINIVYDNGNSWDSTYIQDLDGDDRITLYDLSLQEITGLYAPYPNGNPDSNSGYTAFEMSFRIIDTGSEQNYWQGDVCIMTVHVKLEQET
;
A
#
# COMPACT_ATOMS: atom_id res chain seq x y z
N MET A 1 -15.38 -39.01 -72.61
CA MET A 1 -14.07 -39.23 -71.95
C MET A 1 -13.37 -37.92 -71.53
N ARG A 2 -13.43 -36.82 -72.29
CA ARG A 2 -12.80 -35.53 -71.90
C ARG A 2 -13.38 -34.89 -70.62
N SER A 3 -14.67 -35.09 -70.32
CA SER A 3 -15.33 -34.50 -69.13
C SER A 3 -14.88 -35.12 -67.80
N ILE A 4 -14.67 -36.43 -67.76
CA ILE A 4 -14.31 -37.16 -66.53
C ILE A 4 -12.91 -36.78 -66.04
N ALA A 5 -11.95 -36.61 -66.96
CA ALA A 5 -10.59 -36.20 -66.62
C ALA A 5 -10.53 -34.80 -65.99
N VAL A 6 -11.35 -33.86 -66.49
CA VAL A 6 -11.46 -32.50 -65.93
C VAL A 6 -12.05 -32.52 -64.53
N THR A 7 -13.05 -33.39 -64.27
CA THR A 7 -13.63 -33.56 -62.94
C THR A 7 -12.60 -34.06 -61.92
N PHE A 8 -11.80 -35.07 -62.28
CA PHE A 8 -10.75 -35.57 -61.36
C PHE A 8 -9.64 -34.54 -61.12
N LEU A 9 -9.27 -33.75 -62.12
CA LEU A 9 -8.32 -32.65 -61.96
C LEU A 9 -8.85 -31.59 -60.97
N LEU A 10 -10.11 -31.19 -61.10
CA LEU A 10 -10.73 -30.19 -60.25
C LEU A 10 -10.88 -30.68 -58.80
N ILE A 11 -11.23 -31.96 -58.60
CA ILE A 11 -11.28 -32.57 -57.26
C ILE A 11 -9.87 -32.62 -56.65
N GLY A 12 -8.84 -32.99 -57.43
CA GLY A 12 -7.46 -33.00 -56.96
C GLY A 12 -6.97 -31.61 -56.52
N LEU A 13 -7.29 -30.56 -57.29
CA LEU A 13 -6.98 -29.18 -56.94
C LEU A 13 -7.71 -28.71 -55.66
N LEU A 14 -8.98 -29.10 -55.50
CA LEU A 14 -9.75 -28.77 -54.31
C LEU A 14 -9.16 -29.43 -53.05
N VAL A 15 -8.84 -30.72 -53.12
CA VAL A 15 -8.24 -31.47 -52.00
C VAL A 15 -6.84 -30.92 -51.66
N ALA A 16 -6.04 -30.58 -52.67
CA ALA A 16 -4.73 -29.97 -52.46
C ALA A 16 -4.83 -28.57 -51.80
N GLY A 17 -5.79 -27.75 -52.22
CA GLY A 17 -6.05 -26.44 -51.63
C GLY A 17 -6.55 -26.53 -50.18
N MET A 18 -7.43 -27.48 -49.87
CA MET A 18 -7.90 -27.74 -48.50
C MET A 18 -6.80 -28.30 -47.59
N GLY A 19 -5.90 -29.13 -48.13
CA GLY A 19 -4.74 -29.65 -47.39
C GLY A 19 -3.76 -28.53 -46.99
N TYR A 20 -3.43 -27.63 -47.92
CA TYR A 20 -2.59 -26.47 -47.64
C TYR A 20 -3.27 -25.46 -46.70
N GLY A 21 -4.59 -25.26 -46.83
CA GLY A 21 -5.36 -24.39 -45.94
C GLY A 21 -5.35 -24.87 -44.49
N THR A 22 -5.46 -26.18 -44.26
CA THR A 22 -5.40 -26.76 -42.91
C THR A 22 -4.02 -26.59 -42.26
N TRP A 23 -2.94 -26.67 -43.03
CA TRP A 23 -1.58 -26.49 -42.50
C TRP A 23 -1.30 -25.06 -42.03
N ALA A 24 -1.96 -24.06 -42.64
CA ALA A 24 -1.82 -22.66 -42.26
C ALA A 24 -2.67 -22.24 -41.04
N VAL A 25 -3.70 -23.02 -40.67
CA VAL A 25 -4.62 -22.65 -39.57
C VAL A 25 -4.12 -23.12 -38.19
N TYR A 26 -3.14 -24.02 -38.12
CA TYR A 26 -2.65 -24.58 -36.85
C TYR A 26 -1.15 -24.39 -36.61
N HIS A 27 -0.51 -23.45 -37.30
CA HIS A 27 0.91 -23.15 -37.10
C HIS A 27 1.09 -21.72 -36.59
N ASP A 28 0.54 -21.45 -35.41
CA ASP A 28 0.93 -20.28 -34.63
C ASP A 28 2.08 -20.69 -33.69
N GLU A 29 3.30 -20.30 -34.05
CA GLU A 29 4.48 -20.41 -33.18
C GLU A 29 4.56 -19.14 -32.34
N GLU A 30 3.69 -19.04 -31.32
CA GLU A 30 3.85 -18.01 -30.29
C GLU A 30 5.09 -18.35 -29.46
N THR A 31 6.24 -17.83 -29.88
CA THR A 31 7.44 -17.90 -29.05
C THR A 31 7.27 -16.90 -27.92
N SER A 32 6.92 -17.38 -26.73
CA SER A 32 6.93 -16.56 -25.52
C SER A 32 8.40 -16.32 -25.11
N THR A 33 9.01 -15.28 -25.69
CA THR A 33 10.35 -14.83 -25.34
C THR A 33 10.29 -13.99 -24.06
N GLY A 34 11.13 -14.30 -23.08
CA GLY A 34 11.20 -13.54 -21.81
C GLY A 34 10.70 -14.32 -20.59
N ASN A 35 10.12 -15.51 -20.76
CA ASN A 35 9.81 -16.37 -19.62
C ASN A 35 11.08 -17.06 -19.12
N TYR A 36 11.56 -16.66 -17.95
CA TYR A 36 12.57 -17.39 -17.20
C TYR A 36 11.96 -17.84 -15.88
N VAL A 37 12.14 -19.13 -15.55
CA VAL A 37 11.81 -19.64 -14.22
C VAL A 37 12.98 -19.30 -13.32
N GLN A 38 12.87 -18.20 -12.56
CA GLN A 38 13.86 -17.87 -11.53
C GLN A 38 13.53 -18.66 -10.25
N ALA A 39 14.45 -19.54 -9.85
CA ALA A 39 14.38 -20.18 -8.55
C ALA A 39 14.85 -19.20 -7.46
N GLY A 40 14.05 -19.02 -6.41
CA GLY A 40 14.33 -18.14 -5.29
C GLY A 40 13.07 -17.85 -4.49
N THR A 41 13.20 -17.01 -3.47
CA THR A 41 12.07 -16.57 -2.65
C THR A 41 11.91 -15.06 -2.76
N LEU A 42 10.67 -14.60 -2.72
CA LEU A 42 10.35 -13.23 -2.34
C LEU A 42 9.90 -13.32 -0.88
N ASP A 43 10.63 -12.65 0.01
CA ASP A 43 10.41 -12.78 1.45
C ASP A 43 10.44 -11.40 2.11
N LEU A 44 9.28 -11.00 2.63
CA LEU A 44 9.04 -9.68 3.20
C LEU A 44 9.23 -9.74 4.71
N VAL A 45 10.15 -8.92 5.22
CA VAL A 45 10.29 -8.68 6.65
C VAL A 45 10.07 -7.20 6.92
N LEU A 46 9.28 -6.91 7.96
CA LEU A 46 9.02 -5.55 8.44
C LEU A 46 9.71 -5.37 9.80
N THR A 47 10.35 -4.23 10.03
CA THR A 47 10.84 -3.84 11.37
C THR A 47 10.55 -2.37 11.71
N ASP A 48 10.54 -2.01 12.99
CA ASP A 48 10.30 -0.64 13.49
C ASP A 48 11.48 -0.11 14.33
N ASN A 49 12.71 -0.56 14.02
CA ASN A 49 13.92 -0.53 14.88
C ASN A 49 14.05 -1.71 15.86
N THR A 50 13.11 -2.66 15.87
CA THR A 50 13.23 -3.92 16.63
C THR A 50 13.15 -5.17 15.73
N SER A 51 13.08 -6.39 16.28
CA SER A 51 13.06 -7.64 15.51
C SER A 51 11.70 -7.99 14.88
N SER A 52 10.65 -7.22 15.18
CA SER A 52 9.31 -7.29 14.58
C SER A 52 8.89 -5.87 14.26
N ALA A 53 8.18 -5.63 13.15
CA ALA A 53 7.45 -4.37 13.01
C ALA A 53 6.13 -4.51 13.75
N ASP A 54 6.14 -4.09 15.00
CA ASP A 54 4.91 -3.76 15.70
C ASP A 54 4.63 -2.25 15.57
N GLY A 55 5.35 -1.58 14.66
CA GLY A 55 5.42 -0.14 14.38
C GLY A 55 4.21 0.62 14.89
N GLN A 56 4.28 1.00 16.16
CA GLN A 56 3.21 1.69 16.84
C GLN A 56 3.39 3.19 16.62
N TRP A 57 2.62 3.75 15.68
CA TRP A 57 2.26 5.16 15.76
C TRP A 57 1.33 5.34 16.94
N ASN A 58 1.90 5.49 18.13
CA ASN A 58 1.12 5.69 19.34
C ASN A 58 0.70 7.16 19.44
N ILE A 59 -0.59 7.38 19.59
CA ILE A 59 -1.15 8.70 19.92
C ILE A 59 -1.35 8.73 21.44
N TRP A 60 -0.51 9.43 22.17
CA TRP A 60 -0.65 9.58 23.62
C TRP A 60 -1.06 11.00 23.98
N GLY A 61 -2.18 11.16 24.69
CA GLY A 61 -2.63 12.47 25.19
C GLY A 61 -2.89 13.48 24.07
N GLY A 62 -3.36 13.01 22.91
CA GLY A 62 -3.73 13.88 21.80
C GLY A 62 -4.91 14.78 22.20
N TYR A 63 -4.74 16.09 22.04
CA TYR A 63 -5.84 17.04 22.11
C TYR A 63 -5.76 18.01 20.93
N PRO A 64 -6.90 18.52 20.43
CA PRO A 64 -6.92 19.36 19.25
C PRO A 64 -6.10 20.63 19.41
N GLY A 65 -5.51 21.07 18.30
CA GLY A 65 -5.16 22.48 18.14
C GLY A 65 -3.85 22.94 18.74
N GLN A 66 -3.00 22.07 19.31
CA GLN A 66 -1.67 22.51 19.74
C GLN A 66 -0.76 22.75 18.52
N PRO A 67 -0.47 24.01 18.14
CA PRO A 67 0.26 24.28 16.92
C PRO A 67 1.72 23.84 17.09
N GLY A 68 2.22 23.03 16.16
CA GLY A 68 3.62 22.61 16.12
C GLY A 68 3.97 21.37 16.94
N LEU A 69 2.99 20.67 17.52
CA LEU A 69 3.22 19.31 18.01
C LEU A 69 2.84 18.27 16.97
N THR A 70 3.80 17.42 16.61
CA THR A 70 3.55 16.10 16.04
C THR A 70 3.01 15.22 17.18
N GLN A 71 1.81 14.66 17.00
CA GLN A 71 1.16 13.85 18.03
C GLN A 71 1.38 12.35 17.83
N GLY A 72 1.82 11.96 16.64
CA GLY A 72 2.37 10.64 16.38
C GLY A 72 3.39 10.71 15.26
N ASP A 73 4.52 10.04 15.47
CA ASP A 73 5.60 9.82 14.51
C ASP A 73 6.00 8.33 14.54
N GLY A 74 6.43 7.81 13.40
CA GLY A 74 6.79 6.40 13.29
C GLY A 74 7.46 6.07 11.96
N GLU A 75 8.28 5.02 12.01
CA GLU A 75 9.02 4.47 10.87
C GLU A 75 8.75 2.96 10.78
N ILE A 76 8.42 2.48 9.58
CA ILE A 76 8.48 1.06 9.23
C ILE A 76 9.59 0.85 8.21
N ARG A 77 10.51 -0.06 8.53
CA ARG A 77 11.53 -0.58 7.62
C ARG A 77 11.01 -1.84 6.93
N ILE A 78 11.18 -1.86 5.62
CA ILE A 78 10.68 -2.89 4.72
C ILE A 78 11.87 -3.54 4.05
N TYR A 79 12.06 -4.83 4.31
CA TYR A 79 13.15 -5.65 3.77
C TYR A 79 12.60 -6.65 2.77
N ASN A 80 13.37 -6.91 1.71
CA ASN A 80 13.26 -8.12 0.93
C ASN A 80 14.41 -9.05 1.30
N VAL A 81 14.20 -9.95 2.27
CA VAL A 81 15.21 -10.92 2.70
C VAL A 81 15.33 -12.10 1.72
N GLY A 82 14.42 -12.16 0.74
CA GLY A 82 14.43 -13.13 -0.34
C GLY A 82 15.54 -12.88 -1.35
N THR A 83 15.67 -13.82 -2.29
CA THR A 83 16.72 -13.80 -3.32
C THR A 83 16.24 -13.25 -4.67
N ILE A 84 14.93 -13.04 -4.84
CA ILE A 84 14.32 -12.51 -6.06
C ILE A 84 13.99 -11.03 -5.87
N PRO A 85 14.31 -10.15 -6.84
CA PRO A 85 13.91 -8.75 -6.78
C PRO A 85 12.38 -8.60 -6.86
N ALA A 86 11.83 -7.69 -6.06
CA ALA A 86 10.47 -7.18 -6.25
C ALA A 86 10.50 -6.00 -7.22
N GLY A 87 9.38 -5.77 -7.91
CA GLY A 87 9.19 -4.63 -8.78
C GLY A 87 8.78 -3.38 -8.00
N ASN A 88 7.79 -3.52 -7.12
CA ASN A 88 7.29 -2.40 -6.35
C ASN A 88 6.81 -2.80 -4.94
N VAL A 89 6.60 -1.76 -4.13
CA VAL A 89 6.00 -1.82 -2.81
C VAL A 89 4.62 -1.16 -2.87
N ARG A 90 3.66 -1.78 -2.20
CA ARG A 90 2.32 -1.27 -1.97
C ARG A 90 2.07 -1.15 -0.47
N ILE A 91 1.50 -0.02 -0.04
CA ILE A 91 1.19 0.29 1.37
C ILE A 91 -0.26 0.73 1.48
N TRP A 92 -1.00 0.22 2.46
CA TRP A 92 -2.35 0.69 2.77
C TRP A 92 -2.64 0.61 4.27
N PHE A 93 -3.71 1.26 4.71
CA PHE A 93 -4.01 1.46 6.13
C PHE A 93 -5.40 0.95 6.47
N THR A 94 -5.53 0.31 7.63
CA THR A 94 -6.83 0.02 8.25
C THR A 94 -6.84 0.58 9.66
N PHE A 95 -8.02 1.01 10.10
CA PHE A 95 -8.18 1.66 11.39
C PHE A 95 -9.25 0.95 12.20
N GLU A 96 -9.09 0.98 13.52
CA GLU A 96 -10.09 0.52 14.49
C GLU A 96 -10.05 1.50 15.66
N CYS A 97 -11.18 2.11 16.00
CA CYS A 97 -11.26 3.03 17.13
C CYS A 97 -12.19 2.47 18.19
N HIS A 98 -11.77 2.61 19.44
CA HIS A 98 -12.45 2.13 20.62
C HIS A 98 -12.67 3.28 21.58
N GLU A 99 -13.90 3.36 22.07
CA GLU A 99 -14.23 4.17 23.22
C GLU A 99 -13.45 3.66 24.44
N ASP A 100 -12.77 4.54 25.14
CA ASP A 100 -12.05 4.18 26.36
C ASP A 100 -12.00 5.36 27.34
N ASP A 101 -11.85 5.09 28.63
CA ASP A 101 -11.91 6.11 29.67
C ASP A 101 -10.52 6.70 30.01
N ASN A 102 -9.45 6.02 29.58
CA ASN A 102 -8.11 6.33 30.06
C ASN A 102 -6.99 6.15 29.01
N GLY A 103 -7.31 5.71 27.79
CA GLY A 103 -6.35 5.50 26.70
C GLY A 103 -5.55 4.20 26.81
N ASN A 104 -5.99 3.21 27.59
CA ASN A 104 -5.30 1.95 27.80
C ASN A 104 -5.98 0.81 27.03
N PRO A 105 -5.45 0.40 25.87
CA PRO A 105 -6.03 -0.68 25.09
C PRO A 105 -6.01 -2.07 25.78
N ASN A 106 -5.35 -2.21 26.93
CA ASN A 106 -5.14 -3.51 27.58
C ASN A 106 -6.12 -3.83 28.71
N ASP A 107 -7.00 -2.89 29.11
CA ASP A 107 -7.95 -3.12 30.21
C ASP A 107 -9.41 -3.37 29.77
N GLY A 108 -9.61 -3.50 28.46
CA GLY A 108 -10.89 -3.90 27.86
C GLY A 108 -11.70 -2.77 27.25
N TYR A 109 -11.11 -1.58 27.05
CA TYR A 109 -11.77 -0.42 26.43
C TYR A 109 -12.99 0.01 27.24
N ASN A 110 -12.76 0.40 28.50
CA ASN A 110 -13.84 0.70 29.42
C ASN A 110 -14.39 2.08 29.08
N PRO A 111 -15.67 2.22 28.71
CA PRO A 111 -16.19 3.52 28.25
C PRO A 111 -16.20 4.54 29.40
N GLY A 112 -15.77 5.77 29.08
CA GLY A 112 -15.76 6.89 30.02
C GLY A 112 -17.15 7.46 30.32
N PRO A 113 -17.26 8.35 31.33
CA PRO A 113 -18.50 9.04 31.66
C PRO A 113 -19.01 9.97 30.54
N GLU A 114 -18.13 10.37 29.62
CA GLU A 114 -18.45 11.18 28.44
C GLU A 114 -18.65 10.34 27.18
N SER A 115 -19.14 9.10 27.29
CA SER A 115 -19.34 8.21 26.13
C SER A 115 -20.10 8.90 24.99
N ASP A 116 -19.38 9.27 23.94
CA ASP A 116 -19.85 10.11 22.85
C ASP A 116 -19.48 9.58 21.45
N THR A 117 -18.92 8.37 21.36
CA THR A 117 -18.63 7.74 20.06
C THR A 117 -19.65 6.71 19.59
N ASN A 118 -20.00 6.91 18.32
CA ASN A 118 -20.49 5.96 17.33
C ASN A 118 -20.16 4.47 17.64
N LEU A 119 -21.18 3.69 18.01
CA LEU A 119 -21.18 2.22 18.18
C LEU A 119 -20.77 1.43 16.92
N THR A 120 -20.34 2.08 15.83
CA THR A 120 -20.04 1.47 14.52
C THR A 120 -18.78 2.05 13.86
N GLY A 121 -17.62 1.74 14.42
CA GLY A 121 -16.32 1.86 13.73
C GLY A 121 -15.77 3.28 13.52
N VAL A 122 -14.71 3.33 12.70
CA VAL A 122 -13.77 4.44 12.46
C VAL A 122 -14.40 5.81 12.13
N GLY A 123 -15.60 5.82 11.52
CA GLY A 123 -16.41 7.04 11.33
C GLY A 123 -15.73 8.19 10.59
N SER A 124 -16.30 9.40 10.72
CA SER A 124 -15.77 10.65 10.14
C SER A 124 -14.62 11.24 10.96
N TRP A 125 -14.26 10.62 12.08
CA TRP A 125 -13.30 11.14 13.05
C TRP A 125 -11.89 11.19 12.50
N LEU A 126 -11.52 10.24 11.64
CA LEU A 126 -10.22 10.28 10.98
C LEU A 126 -9.96 11.54 10.14
N LYS A 127 -11.02 12.28 9.75
CA LYS A 127 -10.89 13.58 9.06
C LYS A 127 -10.25 14.65 9.95
N GLU A 128 -10.28 14.44 11.26
CA GLU A 128 -9.69 15.35 12.24
C GLU A 128 -8.23 15.01 12.54
N ILE A 129 -7.69 13.94 11.95
CA ILE A 129 -6.28 13.55 12.12
C ILE A 129 -5.56 13.82 10.80
N LYS A 130 -4.91 14.99 10.74
CA LYS A 130 -4.18 15.46 9.56
C LYS A 130 -2.79 14.81 9.51
N VAL A 131 -2.44 14.23 8.37
CA VAL A 131 -1.06 13.82 8.05
C VAL A 131 -0.22 15.07 7.79
N THR A 132 0.87 15.24 8.52
CA THR A 132 1.75 16.41 8.41
C THR A 132 2.99 16.13 7.57
N GLU A 133 3.47 14.89 7.59
CA GLU A 133 4.59 14.43 6.77
C GLU A 133 4.43 12.96 6.46
N MET A 134 4.77 12.58 5.23
CA MET A 134 4.85 11.19 4.82
C MET A 134 5.99 11.05 3.82
N ARG A 135 6.90 10.11 4.09
CA ARG A 135 8.14 9.95 3.34
C ARG A 135 8.44 8.48 3.09
N TYR A 136 8.97 8.20 1.92
CA TYR A 136 9.46 6.88 1.55
C TYR A 136 10.90 6.98 1.05
N SER A 137 11.83 6.28 1.69
CA SER A 137 13.27 6.44 1.40
C SER A 137 14.03 5.10 1.42
N GLU A 138 15.15 5.00 0.71
CA GLU A 138 16.11 3.91 0.96
C GLU A 138 16.94 4.20 2.23
N ASN A 139 17.53 3.16 2.83
CA ASN A 139 18.45 3.27 3.97
C ASN A 139 19.55 4.35 3.79
N ASN A 140 20.04 4.56 2.57
CA ASN A 140 21.06 5.59 2.29
C ASN A 140 20.47 6.99 2.03
N GLY A 141 19.17 7.18 2.25
CA GLY A 141 18.42 8.41 2.02
C GLY A 141 18.18 8.78 0.55
N ARG A 142 18.51 7.90 -0.41
CA ARG A 142 18.31 8.10 -1.85
C ARG A 142 18.02 6.76 -2.57
N PRO A 143 17.01 6.68 -3.43
CA PRO A 143 15.94 7.67 -3.67
C PRO A 143 15.16 8.03 -2.41
N ASN A 144 14.52 9.20 -2.47
CA ASN A 144 13.66 9.73 -1.43
C ASN A 144 12.42 10.33 -2.08
N ILE A 145 11.24 9.87 -1.65
CA ILE A 145 9.94 10.33 -2.10
C ILE A 145 9.27 11.04 -0.92
N ASN A 146 8.93 12.31 -1.11
CA ASN A 146 8.11 13.06 -0.17
C ASN A 146 6.65 12.95 -0.64
N ILE A 147 5.86 12.13 0.04
CA ILE A 147 4.46 11.84 -0.32
C ILE A 147 3.56 12.96 0.22
N VAL A 148 3.73 13.33 1.48
CA VAL A 148 3.08 14.48 2.13
C VAL A 148 4.16 15.35 2.75
N TYR A 149 4.12 16.66 2.52
CA TYR A 149 5.16 17.59 2.94
C TYR A 149 4.59 18.98 3.24
N ASP A 150 5.46 19.91 3.65
CA ASP A 150 5.09 21.27 4.05
C ASP A 150 3.99 21.28 5.14
N ASN A 151 4.18 20.48 6.19
CA ASN A 151 3.23 20.34 7.29
C ASN A 151 1.81 19.93 6.83
N GLY A 152 1.77 19.04 5.83
CA GLY A 152 0.56 18.51 5.20
C GLY A 152 -0.20 19.52 4.35
N ASN A 153 0.46 20.58 3.86
CA ASN A 153 -0.15 21.54 2.94
C ASN A 153 0.15 21.21 1.47
N SER A 154 1.00 20.21 1.22
CA SER A 154 1.34 19.76 -0.11
C SER A 154 1.54 18.25 -0.11
N TRP A 155 1.22 17.62 -1.23
CA TRP A 155 1.36 16.19 -1.43
C TRP A 155 1.70 15.88 -2.89
N ASP A 156 2.27 14.70 -3.13
CA ASP A 156 2.49 14.19 -4.48
C ASP A 156 1.28 13.37 -4.94
N SER A 157 0.51 13.95 -5.87
CA SER A 157 -0.69 13.33 -6.44
C SER A 157 -0.45 12.01 -7.18
N THR A 158 0.82 11.67 -7.44
CA THR A 158 1.21 10.36 -7.99
C THR A 158 0.94 9.24 -6.98
N TYR A 159 1.09 9.52 -5.69
CA TYR A 159 1.07 8.53 -4.62
C TYR A 159 -0.14 8.64 -3.70
N ILE A 160 -0.70 9.85 -3.55
CA ILE A 160 -1.79 10.11 -2.61
C ILE A 160 -2.72 11.21 -3.13
N GLN A 161 -4.01 11.10 -2.85
CA GLN A 161 -5.02 12.10 -3.20
C GLN A 161 -5.88 12.45 -1.98
N ASP A 162 -6.30 13.71 -1.93
CA ASP A 162 -7.43 14.14 -1.10
C ASP A 162 -8.71 13.58 -1.75
N LEU A 163 -9.35 12.63 -1.07
CA LEU A 163 -10.50 11.89 -1.61
C LEU A 163 -11.84 12.45 -1.15
N ASP A 164 -11.85 13.26 -0.09
CA ASP A 164 -13.08 13.85 0.44
C ASP A 164 -13.24 15.34 0.11
N GLY A 165 -12.21 15.96 -0.46
CA GLY A 165 -12.20 17.31 -1.03
C GLY A 165 -12.11 18.41 0.02
N ASP A 166 -11.49 18.14 1.18
CA ASP A 166 -11.32 19.10 2.27
C ASP A 166 -10.00 19.90 2.23
N ASP A 167 -9.24 19.74 1.13
CA ASP A 167 -7.92 20.31 0.86
C ASP A 167 -6.83 19.84 1.84
N ARG A 168 -6.97 18.64 2.41
CA ARG A 168 -6.01 18.05 3.35
C ARG A 168 -5.83 16.57 3.06
N ILE A 169 -4.70 16.03 3.52
CA ILE A 169 -4.52 14.59 3.63
C ILE A 169 -4.72 14.23 5.10
N THR A 170 -5.73 13.41 5.36
CA THR A 170 -6.11 12.95 6.68
C THR A 170 -6.00 11.43 6.75
N LEU A 171 -6.13 10.86 7.97
CA LEU A 171 -6.22 9.42 8.11
C LEU A 171 -7.49 8.86 7.42
N TYR A 172 -8.51 9.70 7.19
CA TYR A 172 -9.69 9.31 6.43
C TYR A 172 -9.34 9.02 4.97
N ASP A 173 -8.55 9.89 4.34
CA ASP A 173 -8.06 9.68 2.97
C ASP A 173 -7.20 8.41 2.89
N LEU A 174 -6.34 8.16 3.88
CA LEU A 174 -5.52 6.95 3.94
C LEU A 174 -6.36 5.68 4.08
N SER A 175 -7.49 5.74 4.77
CA SER A 175 -8.39 4.59 4.92
C SER A 175 -9.11 4.19 3.62
N LEU A 176 -9.10 5.07 2.62
CA LEU A 176 -9.82 4.91 1.36
C LEU A 176 -8.92 4.62 0.15
N GLN A 177 -7.61 4.59 0.33
CA GLN A 177 -6.66 4.43 -0.78
C GLN A 177 -5.44 3.57 -0.44
N GLU A 178 -4.75 3.14 -1.49
CA GLU A 178 -3.48 2.44 -1.41
C GLU A 178 -2.39 3.32 -2.02
N ILE A 179 -1.22 3.37 -1.38
CA ILE A 179 -0.01 3.96 -1.93
C ILE A 179 0.67 2.88 -2.77
N THR A 180 0.83 3.15 -4.07
CA THR A 180 1.37 2.19 -5.04
C THR A 180 2.53 2.79 -5.83
N GLY A 181 3.27 1.93 -6.54
CA GLY A 181 4.37 2.38 -7.41
C GLY A 181 5.62 2.85 -6.65
N LEU A 182 5.74 2.49 -5.36
CA LEU A 182 6.96 2.71 -4.59
C LEU A 182 8.02 1.71 -5.05
N TYR A 183 9.29 2.14 -5.11
CA TYR A 183 10.38 1.22 -5.47
C TYR A 183 10.58 0.17 -4.37
N ALA A 184 10.89 -1.06 -4.74
CA ALA A 184 11.09 -2.13 -3.78
C ALA A 184 12.51 -2.12 -3.16
N PRO A 185 12.68 -2.63 -1.93
CA PRO A 185 14.01 -2.92 -1.39
C PRO A 185 14.74 -3.97 -2.23
N TYR A 186 16.06 -3.81 -2.34
CA TYR A 186 16.91 -4.81 -3.00
C TYR A 186 16.78 -6.19 -2.33
N PRO A 187 16.89 -7.29 -3.10
CA PRO A 187 16.90 -8.63 -2.53
C PRO A 187 18.12 -8.84 -1.63
N ASN A 188 18.02 -9.82 -0.73
CA ASN A 188 19.00 -10.14 0.30
C ASN A 188 19.19 -9.01 1.33
N GLY A 189 18.14 -8.25 1.62
CA GLY A 189 18.10 -7.35 2.77
C GLY A 189 18.35 -8.12 4.06
N ASN A 190 18.98 -7.47 5.04
CA ASN A 190 19.33 -8.11 6.31
C ASN A 190 18.95 -7.21 7.49
N PRO A 191 17.83 -7.54 8.18
CA PRO A 191 17.35 -6.83 9.37
C PRO A 191 18.36 -6.77 10.51
N ASP A 192 19.12 -7.85 10.76
CA ASP A 192 20.11 -7.92 11.85
C ASP A 192 21.25 -6.91 11.66
N SER A 193 21.61 -6.66 10.40
CA SER A 193 22.64 -5.68 10.03
C SER A 193 22.07 -4.30 9.70
N ASN A 194 20.75 -4.12 9.76
CA ASN A 194 20.03 -2.94 9.32
C ASN A 194 20.46 -2.46 7.91
N SER A 195 20.49 -3.39 6.94
CA SER A 195 20.94 -3.11 5.57
C SER A 195 19.96 -3.64 4.51
N GLY A 196 19.92 -2.98 3.35
CA GLY A 196 19.07 -3.40 2.22
C GLY A 196 17.56 -3.22 2.45
N TYR A 197 17.14 -2.14 3.11
CA TYR A 197 15.74 -1.82 3.34
C TYR A 197 15.32 -0.50 2.70
N THR A 198 14.00 -0.35 2.59
CA THR A 198 13.30 0.91 2.38
C THR A 198 12.54 1.29 3.65
N ALA A 199 12.38 2.58 3.92
CA ALA A 199 11.70 3.09 5.10
C ALA A 199 10.47 3.89 4.68
N PHE A 200 9.36 3.62 5.36
CA PHE A 200 8.14 4.42 5.31
C PHE A 200 8.01 5.17 6.63
N GLU A 201 8.04 6.50 6.57
CA GLU A 201 7.95 7.40 7.71
C GLU A 201 6.67 8.22 7.60
N MET A 202 5.95 8.39 8.70
CA MET A 202 4.74 9.21 8.73
C MET A 202 4.63 9.97 10.05
N SER A 203 4.16 11.20 9.97
CA SER A 203 3.79 12.06 11.09
C SER A 203 2.38 12.61 10.91
N PHE A 204 1.64 12.77 12.00
CA PHE A 204 0.29 13.33 11.98
C PHE A 204 -0.05 14.09 13.27
N ARG A 205 -1.19 14.79 13.25
CA ARG A 205 -1.75 15.52 14.40
C ARG A 205 -3.27 15.61 14.33
N ILE A 206 -3.91 15.69 15.49
CA ILE A 206 -5.31 16.07 15.62
C ILE A 206 -5.44 17.59 15.39
N ILE A 207 -6.28 17.97 14.43
CA ILE A 207 -6.55 19.38 14.09
C ILE A 207 -7.68 19.95 14.94
N ASP A 208 -7.59 21.24 15.26
CA ASP A 208 -8.71 22.00 15.81
C ASP A 208 -9.71 22.33 14.70
N THR A 209 -10.93 21.84 14.85
CA THR A 209 -12.03 22.07 13.91
C THR A 209 -12.80 23.36 14.18
N GLY A 210 -12.53 24.02 15.31
CA GLY A 210 -13.29 25.17 15.81
C GLY A 210 -14.60 24.79 16.51
N SER A 211 -14.85 23.50 16.71
CA SER A 211 -15.96 22.95 17.49
C SER A 211 -15.46 22.13 18.68
N GLU A 212 -16.36 21.79 19.60
CA GLU A 212 -16.04 20.90 20.72
C GLU A 212 -15.58 19.54 20.19
N GLN A 213 -14.43 19.08 20.68
CA GLN A 213 -13.74 17.85 20.28
C GLN A 213 -13.36 17.00 21.51
N ASN A 214 -14.10 17.19 22.62
CA ASN A 214 -13.89 16.46 23.88
C ASN A 214 -14.17 14.96 23.73
N TYR A 215 -14.86 14.55 22.66
CA TYR A 215 -15.06 13.15 22.27
C TYR A 215 -13.80 12.36 21.94
N TRP A 216 -12.65 13.04 21.76
CA TRP A 216 -11.37 12.33 21.67
C TRP A 216 -10.82 11.91 23.03
N GLN A 217 -11.39 12.38 24.13
CA GLN A 217 -10.79 12.24 25.45
C GLN A 217 -10.99 10.83 26.01
N GLY A 218 -9.89 10.07 26.04
CA GLY A 218 -9.87 8.70 26.58
C GLY A 218 -9.84 7.64 25.50
N ASP A 219 -10.32 7.98 24.30
CA ASP A 219 -10.43 7.08 23.16
C ASP A 219 -9.10 6.58 22.60
N VAL A 220 -9.14 5.38 22.05
CA VAL A 220 -7.99 4.70 21.45
C VAL A 220 -8.28 4.35 20.00
N CYS A 221 -7.46 4.86 19.08
CA CYS A 221 -7.47 4.41 17.69
C CYS A 221 -6.22 3.60 17.37
N ILE A 222 -6.43 2.39 16.86
CA ILE A 222 -5.42 1.48 16.35
C ILE A 222 -5.32 1.68 14.84
N MET A 223 -4.13 2.05 14.37
CA MET A 223 -3.79 2.05 12.95
C MET A 223 -2.97 0.81 12.63
N THR A 224 -3.43 0.01 11.68
CA THR A 224 -2.68 -1.11 11.11
C THR A 224 -2.16 -0.71 9.73
N VAL A 225 -0.85 -0.78 9.56
CA VAL A 225 -0.19 -0.54 8.27
C VAL A 225 0.07 -1.87 7.60
N HIS A 226 -0.42 -2.01 6.37
CA HIS A 226 -0.23 -3.19 5.55
C HIS A 226 0.80 -2.89 4.48
N VAL A 227 1.71 -3.85 4.24
CA VAL A 227 2.77 -3.72 3.24
C VAL A 227 2.80 -4.98 2.39
N LYS A 228 2.96 -4.80 1.08
CA LYS A 228 3.11 -5.89 0.12
C LYS A 228 4.26 -5.62 -0.84
N LEU A 229 5.07 -6.65 -1.09
CA LEU A 229 6.03 -6.68 -2.20
C LEU A 229 5.34 -7.30 -3.42
N GLU A 230 5.39 -6.61 -4.56
CA GLU A 230 4.86 -7.10 -5.82
C GLU A 230 6.00 -7.36 -6.81
N GLN A 231 5.93 -8.46 -7.56
CA GLN A 231 6.85 -8.72 -8.66
C GLN A 231 6.42 -7.92 -9.89
N GLU A 232 7.37 -7.50 -10.73
CA GLU A 232 7.04 -6.93 -12.04
C GLU A 232 6.30 -7.99 -12.87
N THR A 233 5.09 -7.66 -13.32
CA THR A 233 4.35 -8.44 -14.33
C THR A 233 4.69 -7.95 -15.73
#